data_AF-K2FBN7-F1
#
_entry.id   AF-K2FBN7-F1
#
_cell.length_a   1.000
_cell.length_b   1.000
_cell.length_c   1.000
_cell.angle_alpha   90.00
_cell.angle_beta   90.00
_cell.angle_gamma   90.00
#
_symmetry.space_group_name_H-M   'P 1'
#
loop_
_entity.id
_entity.type
_entity.pdbx_description
1 polymer ?
#
loop_
_entity_poly.entity_id
_entity_poly.type
_entity_poly.pdbx_seq_one_letter_code
_entity_poly.pdbx_strand_id
1 'polypeptide(L)' 'MENFDSANVLDIQRRAEQTTEKDDLEKLLTMVTCSTGTYEEKYVLKRFIENRLKNPNGQILK' A
#
# COMPACT_ATOMS: atom_id res chain seq x y z
N MET A 1 15.78 -10.27 15.33
CA MET A 1 15.31 -9.50 14.16
C MET A 1 13.83 -9.79 14.10
N GLU A 2 12.97 -8.82 14.43
CA GLU A 2 11.52 -9.02 14.30
C GLU A 2 11.25 -9.52 12.88
N ASN A 3 10.57 -10.66 12.76
CA ASN A 3 10.10 -11.15 11.48
C ASN A 3 9.13 -10.09 10.95
N PHE A 4 9.61 -9.25 10.04
CA PHE A 4 8.77 -8.63 9.03
C PHE A 4 8.26 -9.77 8.15
N ASP A 5 7.36 -10.58 8.70
CA ASP A 5 6.73 -11.69 8.00
C ASP A 5 6.25 -11.17 6.66
N SER A 6 6.51 -11.97 5.63
CA SER A 6 6.32 -11.66 4.23
C SER A 6 4.86 -11.38 3.91
N ALA A 7 4.38 -10.18 4.29
CA ALA A 7 2.99 -9.76 4.20
C ALA A 7 2.50 -10.01 2.78
N ASN A 8 1.33 -10.64 2.66
CA ASN A 8 0.76 -10.91 1.36
C ASN A 8 0.31 -9.59 0.73
N VAL A 9 0.52 -9.43 -0.59
CA VAL A 9 0.08 -8.24 -1.32
C VAL A 9 -1.42 -7.95 -1.11
N LEU A 10 -2.26 -8.98 -0.97
CA LEU A 10 -3.69 -8.84 -0.70
C LEU A 10 -3.99 -8.31 0.71
N ASP A 11 -3.20 -8.68 1.72
CA ASP A 11 -3.36 -8.17 3.09
C ASP A 11 -2.97 -6.69 3.17
N ILE A 12 -1.90 -6.31 2.46
CA ILE A 12 -1.48 -4.91 2.35
C ILE A 12 -2.56 -4.09 1.62
N GLN A 13 -3.15 -4.64 0.55
CA GLN A 13 -4.24 -3.99 -0.17
C GLN A 13 -5.44 -3.73 0.74
N ARG A 14 -5.92 -4.73 1.49
CA ARG A 14 -7.06 -4.57 2.40
C ARG A 14 -6.80 -3.48 3.44
N ARG A 15 -5.60 -3.42 4.01
CA ARG A 15 -5.21 -2.35 4.95
C ARG A 15 -5.16 -0.99 4.28
N ALA A 16 -4.59 -0.92 3.07
CA ALA A 16 -4.50 0.31 2.29
C ALA A 16 -5.87 0.86 1.89
N GLU A 17 -6.90 0.03 1.75
CA GLU A 17 -8.28 0.44 1.51
C GLU A 17 -8.94 1.02 2.77
N GLN A 18 -8.64 0.47 3.95
CA GLN A 18 -9.27 0.85 5.23
C GLN A 18 -8.67 2.09 5.89
N THR A 19 -7.40 2.40 5.63
CA THR A 19 -6.73 3.56 6.25
C THR A 19 -6.76 4.79 5.34
N THR A 20 -6.95 5.97 5.95
CA THR A 20 -6.73 7.29 5.33
C THR A 20 -5.54 8.02 5.96
N GLU A 21 -4.87 7.40 6.93
CA GLU A 21 -3.76 8.01 7.64
C GLU A 21 -2.50 7.98 6.76
N LYS A 22 -1.88 9.15 6.61
CA LYS A 22 -0.71 9.31 5.74
C LYS A 22 0.46 8.42 6.17
N ASP A 23 0.78 8.40 7.46
CA ASP A 23 1.91 7.64 8.01
C ASP A 23 1.71 6.12 7.83
N ASP A 24 0.46 5.66 7.94
CA ASP A 24 0.13 4.25 7.70
C ASP A 24 0.24 3.88 6.22
N LEU A 25 -0.21 4.75 5.31
CA LEU A 25 -0.03 4.56 3.88
C LEU A 25 1.46 4.53 3.49
N GLU A 26 2.31 5.37 4.09
CA GLU A 26 3.77 5.36 3.86
C GLU A 26 4.43 4.06 4.36
N LYS A 27 3.99 3.54 5.51
CA LYS A 27 4.44 2.22 6.00
C LYS A 27 4.00 1.10 5.07
N LEU A 28 2.73 1.10 4.62
CA LEU A 28 2.21 0.10 3.69
C LEU A 28 2.96 0.12 2.35
N LEU A 29 3.30 1.31 1.83
CA LEU A 29 4.13 1.44 0.63
C LEU A 29 5.49 0.75 0.78
N THR A 30 6.11 0.90 1.95
CA THR A 30 7.37 0.21 2.29
C THR A 30 7.15 -1.31 2.36
N MET A 31 6.03 -1.77 2.92
CA MET A 31 5.71 -3.20 2.99
C MET A 31 5.51 -3.84 1.61
N VAL A 32 5.01 -3.10 0.60
CA VAL A 32 4.82 -3.62 -0.78
C VAL A 32 6.14 -4.08 -1.40
N THR A 33 7.27 -3.45 -1.08
CA THR A 33 8.56 -3.83 -1.70
C THR A 33 9.02 -5.20 -1.20
N CYS A 34 8.79 -5.50 0.09
CA CYS A 34 9.17 -6.74 0.76
C CYS A 34 8.05 -7.80 0.79
N SER A 35 6.87 -7.52 0.22
CA SER A 35 5.71 -8.40 0.27
C SER A 35 5.89 -9.67 -0.59
N THR A 36 5.04 -10.67 -0.36
CA THR A 36 4.86 -11.79 -1.29
C THR A 36 3.76 -11.45 -2.30
N GLY A 37 4.02 -11.74 -3.58
CA GLY A 37 3.14 -11.42 -4.71
C GLY A 37 3.92 -11.33 -6.02
N THR A 38 3.20 -11.38 -7.14
CA THR A 38 3.76 -11.13 -8.47
C THR A 38 4.24 -9.68 -8.59
N TYR A 39 5.13 -9.44 -9.55
CA TYR A 39 5.58 -8.08 -9.88
C TYR A 39 4.41 -7.15 -10.22
N GLU A 40 3.43 -7.67 -10.96
CA GLU A 40 2.25 -6.91 -11.38
C GLU A 40 1.36 -6.51 -10.20
N GLU A 41 1.05 -7.44 -9.29
CA GLU A 41 0.27 -7.14 -8.09
C GLU A 41 0.96 -6.07 -7.22
N LYS A 42 2.27 -6.20 -7.02
CA LYS A 42 3.06 -5.19 -6.28
C LYS A 42 3.02 -3.84 -6.97
N TYR A 43 3.13 -3.81 -8.30
CA TYR A 43 3.10 -2.57 -9.07
C TYR A 43 1.74 -1.87 -8.97
N VAL A 44 0.65 -2.61 -9.16
CA VAL A 44 -0.72 -2.06 -9.04
C VAL A 44 -0.96 -1.51 -7.63
N LEU A 45 -0.60 -2.26 -6.59
CA LEU A 45 -0.79 -1.83 -5.21
C LEU A 45 0.08 -0.63 -4.84
N LYS A 46 1.34 -0.59 -5.30
CA LYS A 46 2.22 0.57 -5.14
C LYS A 46 1.58 1.83 -5.70
N ARG A 47 1.05 1.77 -6.93
CA ARG A 47 0.38 2.92 -7.58
C ARG A 47 -0.88 3.35 -6.85
N PHE A 48 -1.66 2.40 -6.35
CA PHE A 48 -2.84 2.69 -5.54
C PHE A 48 -2.47 3.49 -4.28
N ILE A 49 -1.49 3.02 -3.49
CA ILE A 49 -1.06 3.68 -2.26
C ILE A 49 -0.46 5.07 -2.55
N GLU A 50 0.38 5.19 -3.59
CA GLU A 50 0.92 6.49 -4.03
C GLU A 50 -0.17 7.50 -4.39
N ASN A 51 -1.25 7.05 -5.05
CA ASN A 51 -2.37 7.91 -5.40
C ASN A 51 -3.14 8.37 -4.15
N ARG A 52 -3.33 7.48 -3.17
CA ARG A 52 -3.96 7.85 -1.89
C ARG A 52 -3.11 8.84 -1.09
N LEU A 53 -1.79 8.66 -1.09
CA LEU A 53 -0.86 9.60 -0.45
C LEU A 53 -0.90 11.00 -1.09
N LYS A 54 -1.05 11.07 -2.41
CA LYS A 54 -1.19 12.34 -3.14
C LYS A 54 -2.55 12.99 -2.93
N ASN A 55 -3.61 12.19 -2.78
CA ASN A 55 -4.99 12.64 -2.65
C ASN A 55 -5.66 12.06 -1.39
N PRO A 56 -5.22 12.46 -0.18
CA PRO A 56 -5.74 11.90 1.07
C PRO A 56 -7.25 12.10 1.26
N ASN A 57 -7.84 13.08 0.57
CA ASN A 57 -9.26 13.42 0.62
C ASN A 57 -10.06 12.95 -0.62
N GLY A 58 -9.50 12.07 -1.46
CA GLY A 58 -10.24 11.54 -2.61
C GLY A 58 -10.64 12.59 -3.64
N GLN A 59 -9.91 13.72 -3.74
CA GLN A 59 -10.02 14.60 -4.91
C GLN A 59 -9.51 13.84 -6.13
N ILE A 60 -10.42 13.11 -6.77
CA ILE A 60 -10.27 12.68 -8.15
C ILE A 60 -10.16 13.97 -8.95
N LEU A 61 -8.99 14.23 -9.53
CA LEU A 61 -8.84 15.21 -10.60
C LEU A 61 -9.91 14.88 -11.65
N LYS A 62 -10.90 15.74 -11.78
CA LYS A 62 -11.87 15.72 -12.88
C LYS A 62 -11.17 16.00 -14.20
#